data_AF-Q5GJ32-F1
#
_entry.id   AF-Q5GJ32-F1
#
_cell.length_a   1.000
_cell.length_b   1.000
_cell.length_c   1.000
_cell.angle_alpha   90.00
_cell.angle_beta   90.00
_cell.angle_gamma   90.00
#
_symmetry.space_group_name_H-M   'P 1'
#
loop_
_entity.id
_entity.type
_entity.pdbx_description
1 polymer ?
#
loop_
_entity_poly.entity_id
_entity_poly.type
_entity_poly.pdbx_seq_one_letter_code
_entity_poly.pdbx_strand_id
1 'polypeptide(L)'
;NHDCWPNCTVIFNNGKIELRALGKISEGEELTVSYIDFLNVSEERKRQLKKQYYFDCTCEHCQKKLKDDLFLGVKDNPKPSQEVVKEMIQFSKDTLEKIDKARSEGLYHEVVKLCRECLEKQEPVFADTNIYMLRMLSIVSEVLSYLQAFEEASFYARRMVDGYMKLYHPNNAQLGMAVMRAGLTNWHAGNIEVGHGMICKAYAILLVTHGPSHPITKDLEAMRVQTEMELRMFRQNEFMYYKMREAALNNQPMQVMAEPSNEPSPALFHKKQ
;
A
#
# COMPACT_ATOMS: atom_id res chain seq x y z
N ASN A 1 3.87 -1.55 -26.88
CA ASN A 1 5.10 -2.27 -26.47
C ASN A 1 5.33 -2.16 -24.97
N HIS A 2 6.48 -2.64 -24.46
CA HIS A 2 6.87 -2.48 -23.06
C HIS A 2 7.51 -1.12 -22.78
N ASP A 3 7.16 -0.52 -21.65
CA ASP A 3 8.00 0.47 -20.96
C ASP A 3 7.94 0.20 -19.44
N CYS A 4 9.05 0.37 -18.72
CA CYS A 4 9.07 0.25 -17.26
C CYS A 4 8.26 1.36 -16.57
N TRP A 5 8.07 2.50 -17.24
CA TRP A 5 7.27 3.62 -16.80
C TRP A 5 6.21 3.97 -17.85
N PRO A 6 5.19 3.11 -17.99
CA PRO A 6 4.28 3.16 -19.12
C PRO A 6 3.31 4.34 -19.06
N ASN A 7 2.77 4.73 -20.22
CA ASN A 7 1.66 5.68 -20.31
C ASN A 7 0.28 5.02 -20.24
N CYS A 8 0.20 3.69 -20.33
CA CYS A 8 -1.04 2.91 -20.20
C CYS A 8 -0.94 1.80 -19.14
N THR A 9 -2.09 1.35 -18.66
CA THR A 9 -2.25 0.17 -17.82
C THR A 9 -3.31 -0.76 -18.39
N VAL A 10 -3.21 -2.05 -18.08
CA VAL A 10 -4.13 -3.09 -18.53
C VAL A 10 -4.86 -3.64 -17.32
N ILE A 11 -6.19 -3.64 -17.35
CA ILE A 11 -7.05 -4.20 -16.30
C ILE A 11 -8.03 -5.21 -16.90
N PHE A 12 -8.28 -6.29 -16.18
CA PHE A 12 -9.31 -7.26 -16.52
C PHE A 12 -10.61 -6.93 -15.77
N ASN A 13 -11.66 -6.60 -16.51
CA ASN A 13 -12.96 -6.24 -15.99
C ASN A 13 -14.03 -7.23 -16.50
N ASN A 14 -14.51 -8.13 -15.65
CA ASN A 14 -15.65 -9.02 -15.92
C ASN A 14 -15.57 -9.73 -17.29
N GLY A 15 -14.45 -10.38 -17.61
CA GLY A 15 -14.29 -11.10 -18.89
C GLY A 15 -13.74 -10.26 -20.04
N LYS A 16 -13.52 -8.95 -19.84
CA LYS A 16 -12.94 -8.05 -20.85
C LYS A 16 -11.61 -7.48 -20.38
N ILE A 17 -10.72 -7.19 -21.33
CA ILE A 17 -9.47 -6.47 -21.07
C ILE A 17 -9.69 -5.01 -21.46
N GLU A 18 -9.39 -4.10 -20.54
CA GLU A 18 -9.40 -2.65 -20.76
C GLU A 18 -7.97 -2.13 -20.76
N LEU A 19 -7.62 -1.34 -21.79
CA LEU A 19 -6.40 -0.53 -21.83
C LEU A 19 -6.76 0.90 -21.42
N ARG A 20 -6.12 1.42 -20.38
CA ARG A 20 -6.43 2.72 -19.79
C ARG A 20 -5.21 3.61 -19.74
N ALA A 21 -5.36 4.88 -20.13
CA ALA A 21 -4.30 5.87 -20.03
C ALA A 21 -4.03 6.23 -18.56
N LEU A 22 -2.75 6.34 -18.20
CA LEU A 22 -2.29 6.74 -16.86
C LEU A 22 -2.09 8.26 -16.73
N GLY A 23 -2.18 8.97 -17.84
CA GLY A 23 -2.01 10.42 -17.97
C GLY A 23 -2.44 10.90 -19.36
N LYS A 24 -2.04 12.12 -19.73
CA LYS A 24 -2.25 12.65 -21.09
C LYS A 24 -1.32 11.92 -22.06
N ILE A 25 -1.83 11.60 -23.24
CA ILE A 25 -1.09 10.96 -24.33
C ILE A 25 -1.35 11.79 -25.58
N SER A 26 -0.28 12.18 -26.29
CA SER A 26 -0.39 13.03 -27.49
C SER A 26 -0.71 12.19 -28.73
N GLU A 27 -1.29 12.82 -29.76
CA GLU A 27 -1.47 12.15 -31.06
C GLU A 27 -0.11 11.74 -31.64
N GLY A 28 0.00 10.49 -32.09
CA GLY A 28 1.24 9.90 -32.60
C GLY A 28 2.20 9.37 -31.52
N GLU A 29 1.91 9.57 -30.22
CA GLU A 29 2.68 8.97 -29.13
C GLU A 29 2.41 7.45 -29.03
N GLU A 30 3.46 6.65 -28.86
CA GLU A 30 3.31 5.20 -28.73
C GLU A 30 2.64 4.82 -27.40
N LEU A 31 1.67 3.91 -27.46
CA LEU A 31 1.07 3.32 -26.26
C LEU A 31 1.94 2.19 -25.70
N THR A 32 2.33 2.32 -24.45
CA THR A 32 3.17 1.35 -23.74
C THR A 32 2.53 0.88 -22.45
N VAL A 33 2.83 -0.37 -22.06
CA VAL A 33 2.40 -0.98 -20.79
C VAL A 33 3.60 -1.66 -20.13
N SER A 34 3.59 -1.84 -18.81
CA SER A 34 4.65 -2.62 -18.16
C SER A 34 4.31 -4.11 -18.21
N TYR A 35 5.28 -4.94 -18.58
CA TYR A 35 5.14 -6.40 -18.64
C TYR A 35 5.57 -7.09 -17.34
N ILE A 36 6.24 -6.33 -16.47
CA ILE A 36 6.80 -6.77 -15.20
C ILE A 36 6.47 -5.73 -14.12
N ASP A 37 6.71 -6.09 -12.85
CA ASP A 37 6.63 -5.11 -11.77
C ASP A 37 7.80 -4.11 -11.83
N PHE A 38 7.55 -2.88 -11.37
CA PHE A 38 8.53 -1.80 -11.40
C PHE A 38 9.51 -1.84 -10.21
N LEU A 39 9.16 -2.46 -9.08
CA LEU A 39 9.97 -2.46 -7.85
C LEU A 39 11.19 -3.39 -7.92
N ASN A 40 12.11 -3.07 -8.82
CA ASN A 40 13.42 -3.71 -8.94
C ASN A 40 14.38 -2.73 -9.58
N VAL A 41 15.68 -2.91 -9.36
CA VAL A 41 16.71 -2.12 -10.05
C VAL A 41 16.70 -2.38 -11.57
N SER A 42 17.14 -1.41 -12.36
CA SER A 42 17.09 -1.45 -13.81
C SER A 42 17.76 -2.69 -14.43
N GLU A 43 18.86 -3.16 -13.84
CA GLU A 43 19.56 -4.37 -14.27
C GLU A 43 18.69 -5.62 -14.12
N GLU A 44 18.02 -5.76 -12.98
CA GLU A 44 17.14 -6.89 -12.69
C GLU A 44 15.89 -6.85 -13.59
N ARG A 45 15.31 -5.67 -13.82
CA ARG A 45 14.21 -5.49 -14.78
C ARG A 45 14.63 -5.92 -16.20
N LYS A 46 15.80 -5.49 -16.68
CA LYS A 46 16.34 -5.91 -17.99
C LYS A 46 16.56 -7.42 -18.05
N ARG A 47 17.11 -8.02 -16.99
CA ARG A 47 17.32 -9.47 -16.91
C ARG A 47 16.01 -10.25 -17.03
N GLN A 48 14.96 -9.84 -16.33
CA GLN A 48 13.63 -10.46 -16.41
C GLN A 48 13.04 -10.31 -17.82
N LEU A 49 13.08 -9.10 -18.38
CA LEU A 49 12.56 -8.82 -19.71
C LEU A 49 13.28 -9.62 -20.80
N LYS A 50 14.61 -9.68 -20.74
CA LYS A 50 15.41 -10.47 -21.68
C LYS A 50 15.10 -11.96 -21.58
N LYS A 51 14.96 -12.48 -20.36
CA LYS A 51 14.67 -13.91 -20.12
C LYS A 51 13.29 -14.31 -20.64
N GLN A 52 12.26 -13.49 -20.42
CA GLN A 52 10.87 -13.85 -20.70
C GLN A 52 10.37 -13.36 -22.06
N TYR A 53 10.85 -12.21 -22.52
CA TYR A 53 10.36 -11.53 -23.72
C TYR A 53 11.46 -11.30 -24.78
N TYR A 54 12.68 -11.76 -24.54
CA TYR A 54 13.77 -11.84 -25.52
C TYR A 54 14.20 -10.49 -26.12
N PHE A 55 14.09 -9.39 -25.37
CA PHE A 55 14.58 -8.07 -25.78
C PHE A 55 15.34 -7.36 -24.66
N ASP A 56 16.17 -6.39 -25.03
CA ASP A 56 16.87 -5.50 -24.10
C ASP A 56 16.11 -4.19 -23.97
N CYS A 57 15.58 -3.88 -22.77
CA CYS A 57 14.77 -2.68 -22.55
C CYS A 57 15.61 -1.40 -22.61
N THR A 58 15.17 -0.46 -23.44
CA THR A 58 15.84 0.83 -23.70
C THR A 58 15.04 2.04 -23.21
N CYS A 59 13.98 1.85 -22.42
CA CYS A 59 13.24 2.97 -21.85
C CYS A 59 14.14 3.89 -21.00
N GLU A 60 13.71 5.13 -20.80
CA GLU A 60 14.46 6.15 -20.06
C GLU A 60 14.85 5.66 -18.65
N HIS A 61 13.92 5.00 -17.95
CA HIS A 61 14.14 4.48 -16.60
C HIS A 61 15.24 3.41 -16.55
N CYS A 62 15.39 2.63 -17.62
CA CYS A 62 16.41 1.60 -17.74
C CYS A 62 17.74 2.12 -18.27
N GLN A 63 17.74 3.17 -19.10
CA GLN A 63 18.98 3.78 -19.61
C GLN A 63 19.64 4.68 -18.57
N LYS A 64 18.85 5.53 -17.92
CA LYS A 64 19.33 6.50 -16.92
C LYS A 64 19.37 5.93 -15.49
N LYS A 65 18.98 4.67 -15.31
CA LYS A 65 18.89 4.00 -13.99
C LYS A 65 18.04 4.77 -12.98
N LEU A 66 16.94 5.37 -13.46
CA LEU A 66 16.07 6.18 -12.61
C LEU A 66 15.50 5.32 -11.47
N LYS A 67 15.53 5.86 -10.25
CA LYS A 67 15.10 5.23 -9.00
C LYS A 67 16.02 4.12 -8.45
N ASP A 68 17.07 3.69 -9.16
CA ASP A 68 17.96 2.62 -8.67
C ASP A 68 18.66 3.02 -7.36
N ASP A 69 18.99 4.30 -7.20
CA ASP A 69 19.53 4.90 -5.98
C ASP A 69 18.54 4.82 -4.80
N LEU A 70 17.25 5.05 -5.05
CA LEU A 70 16.21 4.90 -4.05
C LEU A 70 15.93 3.44 -3.71
N PHE A 71 15.91 2.57 -4.72
CA PHE A 71 15.71 1.13 -4.56
C PHE A 71 16.79 0.46 -3.72
N LEU A 72 18.02 0.96 -3.80
CA LEU A 72 19.15 0.53 -2.96
C LEU A 72 19.49 1.56 -1.88
N GLY A 73 18.53 2.41 -1.52
CA GLY A 73 18.72 3.48 -0.55
C GLY A 73 19.24 2.96 0.79
N VAL A 74 20.20 3.67 1.36
CA VAL A 74 20.82 3.39 2.66
C VAL A 74 20.62 4.57 3.61
N LYS A 75 20.76 4.36 4.92
CA LYS A 75 20.74 5.47 5.88
C LYS A 75 21.92 6.40 5.61
N ASP A 76 21.70 7.70 5.75
CA ASP A 76 22.76 8.71 5.59
C ASP A 76 23.52 8.96 6.90
N ASN A 77 22.90 8.73 8.05
CA ASN A 77 23.47 8.99 9.38
C ASN A 77 23.05 7.92 10.41
N PRO A 78 23.97 7.05 10.87
CA PRO A 78 25.31 6.84 10.30
C PRO A 78 25.22 6.20 8.90
N LYS A 79 26.11 6.61 8.00
CA LYS A 79 26.21 5.99 6.67
C LYS A 79 26.89 4.63 6.76
N PRO A 80 26.24 3.51 6.37
CA PRO A 80 26.86 2.19 6.42
C PRO A 80 27.96 2.06 5.36
N SER A 81 28.97 1.23 5.64
CA SER A 81 30.00 0.90 4.65
C SER A 81 29.43 0.03 3.52
N GLN A 82 30.12 0.00 2.37
CA GLN A 82 29.69 -0.83 1.24
C GLN A 82 29.67 -2.32 1.57
N GLU A 83 30.55 -2.78 2.44
CA GLU A 83 30.62 -4.18 2.90
C GLU A 83 29.39 -4.53 3.74
N VAL A 84 29.04 -3.68 4.72
CA VAL A 84 27.83 -3.84 5.55
C VAL A 84 26.58 -3.87 4.67
N VAL A 85 26.49 -3.00 3.65
CA VAL A 85 25.37 -2.99 2.71
C VAL A 85 25.28 -4.31 1.92
N LYS A 86 26.40 -4.82 1.41
CA LYS A 86 26.42 -6.10 0.67
C LYS A 86 26.01 -7.28 1.54
N GLU A 87 26.54 -7.36 2.77
CA GLU A 87 26.17 -8.39 3.73
C GLU A 87 24.69 -8.32 4.10
N MET A 88 24.16 -7.10 4.32
CA MET A 88 22.74 -6.90 4.64
C MET A 88 21.84 -7.30 3.47
N ILE A 89 22.23 -7.01 2.22
CA ILE A 89 21.52 -7.46 1.02
C ILE A 89 21.50 -9.00 0.97
N GLN A 90 22.63 -9.66 1.19
CA GLN A 90 22.71 -11.12 1.15
C GLN A 90 21.84 -11.74 2.25
N PHE A 91 21.97 -11.26 3.49
CA PHE A 91 21.14 -11.72 4.60
C PHE A 91 19.63 -11.51 4.33
N SER A 92 19.26 -10.42 3.68
CA SER A 92 17.86 -10.15 3.30
C SER A 92 17.36 -11.17 2.28
N LYS A 93 18.17 -11.53 1.28
CA LYS A 93 17.83 -12.57 0.30
C LYS A 93 17.67 -13.94 0.95
N ASP A 94 18.64 -14.34 1.78
CA ASP A 94 18.59 -15.62 2.49
C ASP A 94 17.37 -15.70 3.41
N THR A 95 16.99 -14.59 4.03
CA THR A 95 15.78 -14.51 4.87
C THR A 95 14.50 -14.58 4.03
N LEU A 96 14.46 -13.98 2.83
CA LEU A 96 13.31 -14.12 1.92
C LEU A 96 13.08 -15.58 1.50
N GLU A 97 14.13 -16.33 1.21
CA GLU A 97 14.00 -17.76 0.87
C GLU A 97 13.41 -18.58 2.03
N LYS A 98 13.83 -18.29 3.27
CA LYS A 98 13.25 -18.92 4.48
C LYS A 98 11.79 -18.53 4.68
N ILE A 99 11.45 -17.26 4.46
CA ILE A 99 10.09 -16.75 4.54
C ILE A 99 9.19 -17.45 3.52
N ASP A 100 9.63 -17.58 2.27
CA ASP A 100 8.86 -18.23 1.20
C ASP A 100 8.58 -19.70 1.56
N LYS A 101 9.57 -20.41 2.09
CA LYS A 101 9.39 -21.78 2.60
C LYS A 101 8.37 -21.83 3.74
N ALA A 102 8.56 -21.05 4.80
CA ALA A 102 7.67 -21.02 5.96
C ALA A 102 6.23 -20.64 5.56
N ARG A 103 6.07 -19.69 4.62
CA ARG A 103 4.76 -19.28 4.10
C ARG A 103 4.09 -20.39 3.32
N SER A 104 4.82 -21.15 2.51
CA SER A 104 4.29 -22.30 1.76
C SER A 104 3.83 -23.45 2.66
N GLU A 105 4.42 -23.57 3.86
CA GLU A 105 4.08 -24.55 4.89
C GLU A 105 3.00 -24.04 5.87
N GLY A 106 2.49 -22.81 5.68
CA GLY A 106 1.46 -22.20 6.55
C GLY A 106 1.98 -21.77 7.93
N LEU A 107 3.29 -21.67 8.11
CA LEU A 107 3.95 -21.30 9.38
C LEU A 107 3.95 -19.78 9.58
N TYR A 108 2.77 -19.17 9.67
CA TYR A 108 2.60 -17.71 9.65
C TYR A 108 3.30 -16.98 10.81
N HIS A 109 3.33 -17.56 12.01
CA HIS A 109 4.06 -16.96 13.14
C HIS A 109 5.58 -16.96 12.92
N GLU A 110 6.12 -17.98 12.26
CA GLU A 110 7.54 -18.01 11.88
C GLU A 110 7.85 -16.98 10.80
N VAL A 111 6.95 -16.80 9.81
CA VAL A 111 7.08 -15.75 8.80
C VAL A 111 7.16 -14.36 9.46
N VAL A 112 6.28 -14.07 10.41
CA VAL A 112 6.30 -12.80 11.15
C VAL A 112 7.60 -12.63 11.92
N LYS A 113 8.06 -13.67 12.63
CA LYS A 113 9.33 -13.65 13.37
C LYS A 113 10.51 -13.34 12.45
N LEU A 114 10.64 -14.04 11.32
CA LEU A 114 11.70 -13.82 10.34
C LEU A 114 11.67 -12.38 9.78
N CYS A 115 10.48 -11.84 9.49
CA CYS A 115 10.35 -10.47 9.00
C CYS A 115 10.80 -9.45 10.05
N ARG A 116 10.38 -9.61 11.32
CA ARG A 116 10.75 -8.69 12.42
C ARG A 116 12.26 -8.68 12.64
N GLU A 117 12.87 -9.86 12.80
CA GLU A 117 14.32 -9.99 13.01
C GLU A 117 15.11 -9.41 11.82
N CYS A 118 14.60 -9.57 10.59
CA CYS A 118 15.23 -8.98 9.42
C CYS A 118 15.11 -7.45 9.39
N LEU A 119 13.90 -6.92 9.64
CA LEU A 119 13.66 -5.48 9.69
C LEU A 119 14.50 -4.79 10.76
N GLU A 120 14.62 -5.39 11.96
CA GLU A 120 15.48 -4.87 13.03
C GLU A 120 16.95 -4.73 12.58
N LYS A 121 17.47 -5.72 11.85
CA LYS A 121 18.84 -5.68 11.30
C LYS A 121 18.99 -4.72 10.12
N GLN A 122 17.94 -4.55 9.32
CA GLN A 122 17.92 -3.61 8.19
C GLN A 122 17.81 -2.16 8.63
N GLU A 123 17.15 -1.87 9.76
CA GLU A 123 16.87 -0.51 10.24
C GLU A 123 18.10 0.42 10.30
N PRO A 124 19.28 0.01 10.82
CA PRO A 124 20.47 0.88 10.81
C PRO A 124 21.15 1.01 9.43
N VAL A 125 20.78 0.19 8.44
CA VAL A 125 21.48 0.10 7.14
C VAL A 125 20.67 0.71 6.01
N PHE A 126 19.41 0.31 5.86
CA PHE A 126 18.59 0.65 4.70
C PHE A 126 17.68 1.85 4.96
N ALA A 127 17.45 2.64 3.91
CA ALA A 127 16.39 3.63 3.90
C ALA A 127 15.03 2.97 3.66
N ASP A 128 13.94 3.64 4.02
CA ASP A 128 12.57 3.10 3.85
C ASP A 128 12.15 2.89 2.38
N THR A 129 12.91 3.40 1.41
CA THR A 129 12.70 3.12 -0.03
C THR A 129 13.43 1.87 -0.52
N ASN A 130 14.28 1.26 0.32
CA ASN A 130 15.04 0.10 -0.07
C ASN A 130 14.10 -1.09 -0.38
N ILE A 131 14.29 -1.73 -1.52
CA ILE A 131 13.40 -2.79 -2.00
C ILE A 131 13.34 -3.99 -1.05
N TYR A 132 14.44 -4.33 -0.37
CA TYR A 132 14.46 -5.45 0.57
C TYR A 132 13.68 -5.15 1.84
N MET A 133 13.78 -3.91 2.34
CA MET A 133 12.98 -3.44 3.48
C MET A 133 11.50 -3.40 3.11
N LEU A 134 11.17 -2.82 1.96
CA LEU A 134 9.78 -2.77 1.49
C LEU A 134 9.17 -4.14 1.26
N ARG A 135 9.97 -5.12 0.82
CA ARG A 135 9.51 -6.51 0.67
C ARG A 135 9.16 -7.12 2.03
N MET A 136 9.99 -6.92 3.05
CA MET A 136 9.71 -7.37 4.42
C MET A 136 8.47 -6.70 5.00
N LEU A 137 8.36 -5.36 4.86
CA LEU A 137 7.20 -4.58 5.33
C LEU A 137 5.89 -5.07 4.70
N SER A 138 5.90 -5.35 3.38
CA SER A 138 4.74 -5.89 2.67
C SER A 138 4.32 -7.26 3.21
N ILE A 139 5.28 -8.19 3.34
CA ILE A 139 4.98 -9.56 3.78
C ILE A 139 4.46 -9.56 5.22
N VAL A 140 5.14 -8.88 6.14
CA VAL A 140 4.75 -8.86 7.55
C VAL A 140 3.39 -8.21 7.74
N SER A 141 3.09 -7.13 7.01
CA SER A 141 1.79 -6.46 7.07
C SER A 141 0.65 -7.35 6.58
N GLU A 142 0.86 -8.08 5.48
CA GLU A 142 -0.12 -9.05 4.95
C GLU A 142 -0.39 -10.18 5.95
N VAL A 143 0.67 -10.79 6.49
CA VAL A 143 0.53 -11.94 7.39
C VAL A 143 -0.05 -11.53 8.74
N LEU A 144 0.35 -10.39 9.30
CA LEU A 144 -0.26 -9.88 10.54
C LEU A 144 -1.73 -9.51 10.33
N SER A 145 -2.10 -8.94 9.18
CA SER A 145 -3.51 -8.67 8.85
C SER A 145 -4.33 -9.96 8.77
N TYR A 146 -3.76 -11.03 8.18
CA TYR A 146 -4.39 -12.36 8.16
C TYR A 146 -4.57 -12.94 9.57
N LEU A 147 -3.58 -12.75 10.45
CA LEU A 147 -3.63 -13.14 11.86
C LEU A 147 -4.46 -12.19 12.74
N GLN A 148 -5.14 -11.20 12.14
CA GLN A 148 -5.95 -10.17 12.83
C GLN A 148 -5.17 -9.30 13.82
N ALA A 149 -3.85 -9.26 13.73
CA ALA A 149 -2.98 -8.38 14.51
C ALA A 149 -2.90 -6.98 13.85
N PHE A 150 -4.06 -6.33 13.70
CA PHE A 150 -4.20 -5.12 12.86
C PHE A 150 -3.39 -3.93 13.35
N GLU A 151 -3.23 -3.75 14.66
CA GLU A 151 -2.48 -2.62 15.23
C GLU A 151 -1.04 -2.59 14.71
N GLU A 152 -0.34 -3.72 14.86
CA GLU A 152 1.03 -3.88 14.36
C GLU A 152 1.09 -3.91 12.83
N ALA A 153 0.15 -4.61 12.18
CA ALA A 153 0.07 -4.66 10.72
C ALA A 153 -0.04 -3.25 10.11
N SER A 154 -0.78 -2.36 10.78
CA SER A 154 -1.00 -0.97 10.34
C SER A 154 0.28 -0.15 10.37
N PHE A 155 1.16 -0.37 11.37
CA PHE A 155 2.46 0.29 11.46
C PHE A 155 3.34 -0.04 10.24
N TYR A 156 3.48 -1.33 9.92
CA TYR A 156 4.24 -1.76 8.75
C TYR A 156 3.60 -1.34 7.43
N ALA A 157 2.26 -1.37 7.35
CA ALA A 157 1.51 -0.93 6.17
C ALA A 157 1.78 0.55 5.84
N ARG A 158 1.79 1.43 6.84
CA ARG A 158 2.09 2.86 6.67
C ARG A 158 3.49 3.07 6.11
N ARG A 159 4.51 2.46 6.74
CA ARG A 159 5.90 2.54 6.27
C ARG A 159 6.06 2.04 4.83
N MET A 160 5.43 0.92 4.49
CA MET A 160 5.45 0.37 3.13
C MET A 160 4.87 1.36 2.12
N VAL A 161 3.69 1.93 2.40
CA VAL A 161 3.03 2.89 1.50
C VAL A 161 3.88 4.13 1.30
N ASP A 162 4.52 4.66 2.34
CA ASP A 162 5.38 5.84 2.24
C ASP A 162 6.57 5.61 1.31
N GLY A 163 7.19 4.43 1.33
CA GLY A 163 8.22 4.06 0.37
C GLY A 163 7.66 3.86 -1.04
N TYR A 164 6.54 3.15 -1.18
CA TYR A 164 5.89 2.92 -2.48
C TYR A 164 5.50 4.22 -3.18
N MET A 165 5.04 5.23 -2.44
CA MET A 165 4.69 6.55 -2.96
C MET A 165 5.86 7.32 -3.56
N LYS A 166 7.10 7.02 -3.13
CA LYS A 166 8.32 7.63 -3.69
C LYS A 166 8.81 6.90 -4.95
N LEU A 167 8.42 5.64 -5.11
CA LEU A 167 8.96 4.74 -6.13
C LEU A 167 8.05 4.62 -7.34
N TYR A 168 6.78 4.27 -7.14
CA TYR A 168 5.83 4.02 -8.21
C TYR A 168 5.37 5.27 -8.94
N HIS A 169 4.85 5.08 -10.16
CA HIS A 169 4.03 6.08 -10.82
C HIS A 169 2.79 6.40 -9.95
N PRO A 170 2.37 7.67 -9.80
CA PRO A 170 1.24 8.03 -8.94
C PRO A 170 -0.08 7.31 -9.28
N ASN A 171 -0.30 6.98 -10.56
CA ASN A 171 -1.45 6.21 -11.02
C ASN A 171 -1.11 4.74 -11.30
N ASN A 172 -0.13 4.15 -10.61
CA ASN A 172 0.17 2.73 -10.78
C ASN A 172 -0.90 1.85 -10.09
N ALA A 173 -1.37 0.80 -10.76
CA ALA A 173 -2.40 -0.09 -10.21
C ALA A 173 -1.94 -0.83 -8.95
N GLN A 174 -0.67 -1.28 -8.88
CA GLN A 174 -0.12 -1.94 -7.70
C GLN A 174 -0.01 -0.99 -6.51
N LEU A 175 0.35 0.28 -6.75
CA LEU A 175 0.30 1.33 -5.74
C LEU A 175 -1.12 1.51 -5.20
N GLY A 176 -2.11 1.66 -6.07
CA GLY A 176 -3.52 1.80 -5.68
C GLY A 176 -4.01 0.62 -4.83
N MET A 177 -3.70 -0.61 -5.25
CA MET A 177 -4.06 -1.82 -4.51
C MET A 177 -3.35 -1.95 -3.16
N ALA A 178 -2.06 -1.58 -3.08
CA ALA A 178 -1.31 -1.59 -1.83
C ALA A 178 -1.84 -0.55 -0.84
N VAL A 179 -2.16 0.66 -1.31
CA VAL A 179 -2.76 1.73 -0.51
C VAL A 179 -4.15 1.34 -0.03
N MET A 180 -4.94 0.67 -0.87
CA MET A 180 -6.24 0.13 -0.48
C MET A 180 -6.08 -0.82 0.70
N ARG A 181 -5.23 -1.86 0.58
CA ARG A 181 -4.99 -2.83 1.66
C ARG A 181 -4.48 -2.17 2.93
N ALA A 182 -3.52 -1.25 2.82
CA ALA A 182 -3.01 -0.50 3.97
C ALA A 182 -4.11 0.34 4.65
N GLY A 183 -4.99 0.97 3.88
CA GLY A 183 -6.13 1.72 4.40
C GLY A 183 -7.11 0.84 5.17
N LEU A 184 -7.43 -0.35 4.65
CA LEU A 184 -8.25 -1.33 5.34
C LEU A 184 -7.57 -1.81 6.64
N THR A 185 -6.28 -2.14 6.61
CA THR A 185 -5.55 -2.55 7.82
C THR A 185 -5.56 -1.46 8.89
N ASN A 186 -5.35 -0.19 8.51
CA ASN A 186 -5.43 0.94 9.44
C ASN A 186 -6.86 1.14 9.97
N TRP A 187 -7.86 1.00 9.11
CA TRP A 187 -9.26 1.07 9.52
C TRP A 187 -9.62 -0.04 10.51
N HIS A 188 -9.21 -1.29 10.28
CA HIS A 188 -9.42 -2.40 11.21
C HIS A 188 -8.66 -2.23 12.54
N ALA A 189 -7.50 -1.58 12.53
CA ALA A 189 -6.77 -1.18 13.74
C ALA A 189 -7.47 -0.07 14.55
N GLY A 190 -8.49 0.59 13.99
CA GLY A 190 -9.17 1.73 14.64
C GLY A 190 -8.55 3.09 14.32
N ASN A 191 -7.49 3.12 13.52
CA ASN A 191 -6.82 4.32 13.04
C ASN A 191 -7.65 4.99 11.91
N ILE A 192 -8.86 5.44 12.24
CA ILE A 192 -9.90 5.83 11.26
C ILE A 192 -9.46 6.99 10.36
N GLU A 193 -8.77 8.00 10.88
CA GLU A 193 -8.32 9.14 10.07
C GLU A 193 -7.32 8.70 8.99
N VAL A 194 -6.36 7.87 9.36
CA VAL A 194 -5.36 7.32 8.43
C VAL A 194 -6.01 6.35 7.45
N GLY A 195 -6.84 5.45 7.97
CA GLY A 195 -7.55 4.44 7.16
C GLY A 195 -8.40 5.09 6.08
N HIS A 196 -9.24 6.06 6.44
CA HIS A 196 -10.06 6.81 5.51
C HIS A 196 -9.21 7.58 4.48
N GLY A 197 -8.16 8.28 4.92
CA GLY A 197 -7.26 9.01 4.03
C GLY A 197 -6.60 8.11 2.96
N MET A 198 -6.15 6.92 3.36
CA MET A 198 -5.60 5.93 2.44
C MET A 198 -6.67 5.36 1.50
N ILE A 199 -7.86 5.02 1.99
CA ILE A 199 -8.97 4.53 1.17
C ILE A 199 -9.36 5.55 0.10
N CYS A 200 -9.46 6.83 0.45
CA CYS A 200 -9.71 7.92 -0.51
C CYS A 200 -8.61 8.02 -1.57
N LYS A 201 -7.33 7.93 -1.17
CA LYS A 201 -6.19 7.95 -2.10
C LYS A 201 -6.20 6.74 -3.04
N ALA A 202 -6.47 5.55 -2.52
CA ALA A 202 -6.61 4.35 -3.32
C ALA A 202 -7.76 4.48 -4.32
N TYR A 203 -8.91 5.00 -3.90
CA TYR A 203 -10.07 5.20 -4.76
C TYR A 203 -9.74 6.13 -5.94
N ALA A 204 -9.00 7.21 -5.70
CA ALA A 204 -8.54 8.10 -6.77
C ALA A 204 -7.64 7.39 -7.80
N ILE A 205 -6.71 6.54 -7.35
CA ILE A 205 -5.82 5.76 -8.24
C ILE A 205 -6.61 4.69 -9.01
N LEU A 206 -7.56 4.02 -8.34
CA LEU A 206 -8.37 2.94 -8.91
C LEU A 206 -9.41 3.47 -9.91
N LEU A 207 -9.89 4.70 -9.74
CA LEU A 207 -10.71 5.39 -10.75
C LEU A 207 -9.98 5.56 -12.08
N VAL A 208 -8.67 5.86 -12.05
CA VAL A 208 -7.84 5.96 -13.27
C VAL A 208 -7.59 4.57 -13.84
N THR A 209 -7.05 3.67 -13.00
CA THR A 209 -6.50 2.38 -13.44
C THR A 209 -7.56 1.36 -13.76
N HIS A 210 -8.62 1.24 -12.95
CA HIS A 210 -9.67 0.22 -13.09
C HIS A 210 -10.98 0.84 -13.60
N GLY A 211 -11.27 2.09 -13.24
CA GLY A 211 -12.50 2.78 -13.63
C GLY A 211 -13.67 2.53 -12.67
N PRO A 212 -14.74 3.34 -12.76
CA PRO A 212 -15.87 3.33 -11.82
C PRO A 212 -16.74 2.08 -11.93
N SER A 213 -16.74 1.41 -13.08
CA SER A 213 -17.53 0.20 -13.32
C SER A 213 -16.87 -1.08 -12.79
N HIS A 214 -15.58 -1.05 -12.50
CA HIS A 214 -14.83 -2.23 -12.08
C HIS A 214 -15.27 -2.69 -10.68
N PRO A 215 -15.45 -4.01 -10.43
CA PRO A 215 -15.90 -4.52 -9.13
C PRO A 215 -15.09 -3.98 -7.94
N ILE A 216 -13.76 -4.07 -8.00
CA ILE A 216 -12.86 -3.57 -6.94
C ILE A 216 -13.10 -2.07 -6.65
N THR A 217 -13.33 -1.25 -7.68
CA THR A 217 -13.58 0.19 -7.49
C THR A 217 -14.92 0.45 -6.80
N LYS A 218 -15.95 -0.34 -7.11
CA LYS A 218 -17.27 -0.26 -6.45
C LYS A 218 -17.20 -0.69 -4.99
N ASP A 219 -16.52 -1.80 -4.71
CA ASP A 219 -16.33 -2.26 -3.34
C ASP A 219 -15.57 -1.21 -2.52
N LEU A 220 -14.52 -0.61 -3.11
CA LEU A 220 -13.76 0.46 -2.47
C LEU A 220 -14.59 1.73 -2.26
N GLU A 221 -15.50 2.06 -3.16
CA GLU A 221 -16.43 3.17 -2.97
C GLU A 221 -17.34 2.95 -1.76
N ALA A 222 -17.89 1.74 -1.61
CA ALA A 222 -18.70 1.39 -0.45
C ALA A 222 -17.89 1.53 0.86
N MET A 223 -16.65 1.03 0.88
CA MET A 223 -15.74 1.18 2.03
C MET A 223 -15.39 2.65 2.31
N ARG A 224 -15.22 3.47 1.27
CA ARG A 224 -15.00 4.91 1.41
C ARG A 224 -16.18 5.62 2.07
N VAL A 225 -17.41 5.27 1.68
CA VAL A 225 -18.63 5.82 2.29
C VAL A 225 -18.75 5.41 3.76
N GLN A 226 -18.47 4.14 4.08
CA GLN A 226 -18.50 3.64 5.46
C GLN A 226 -17.48 4.37 6.35
N THR A 227 -16.23 4.45 5.90
CA THR A 227 -15.16 5.14 6.66
C THR A 227 -15.39 6.65 6.78
N GLU A 228 -16.04 7.29 5.81
CA GLU A 228 -16.46 8.69 5.91
C GLU A 228 -17.48 8.89 7.04
N MET A 229 -18.50 8.02 7.14
CA MET A 229 -19.49 8.09 8.22
C MET A 229 -18.84 7.86 9.59
N GLU A 230 -17.96 6.86 9.68
CA GLU A 230 -17.23 6.54 10.90
C GLU A 230 -16.27 7.65 11.33
N LEU A 231 -15.58 8.29 10.39
CA LEU A 231 -14.72 9.45 10.65
C LEU A 231 -15.53 10.64 11.15
N ARG A 232 -16.75 10.88 10.63
CA ARG A 232 -17.65 11.92 11.14
C ARG A 232 -18.07 11.64 12.58
N MET A 233 -18.43 10.41 12.90
CA MET A 233 -18.77 10.00 14.27
C MET A 233 -17.57 10.21 15.22
N PHE A 234 -16.37 9.78 14.81
CA PHE A 234 -15.14 9.99 15.56
C PHE A 234 -14.88 11.48 15.85
N ARG A 235 -15.03 12.35 14.85
CA ARG A 235 -14.82 13.80 15.01
C ARG A 235 -15.87 14.49 15.87
N GLN A 236 -17.10 13.97 15.91
CA GLN A 236 -18.17 14.53 16.75
C GLN A 236 -18.03 14.10 18.20
N ASN A 237 -17.72 12.83 18.45
CA ASN A 237 -17.59 12.27 19.78
C ASN A 237 -16.67 11.04 19.79
N GLU A 238 -15.38 11.28 19.97
CA GLU A 238 -14.33 10.26 20.00
C GLU A 238 -14.60 9.16 21.04
N PHE A 239 -15.04 9.54 22.24
CA PHE A 239 -15.34 8.58 23.31
C PHE A 239 -16.48 7.61 22.92
N MET A 240 -17.54 8.15 22.33
CA MET A 240 -18.67 7.32 21.88
C MET A 240 -18.28 6.43 20.71
N TYR A 241 -17.45 6.91 19.80
CA TYR A 241 -16.92 6.11 18.69
C TYR A 241 -16.20 4.85 19.19
N TYR A 242 -15.25 4.99 20.13
CA TYR A 242 -14.51 3.83 20.64
C TYR A 242 -15.43 2.86 21.38
N LYS A 243 -16.41 3.36 22.15
CA LYS A 243 -17.43 2.49 22.79
C LYS A 243 -18.26 1.71 21.77
N MET A 244 -18.73 2.38 20.71
CA MET A 244 -19.49 1.73 19.64
C MET A 244 -18.67 0.67 18.92
N ARG A 245 -17.42 0.99 18.62
CA ARG A 245 -16.49 0.08 17.96
C ARG A 245 -16.19 -1.15 18.82
N GLU A 246 -15.92 -0.96 20.11
CA GLU A 246 -15.70 -2.06 21.06
C GLU A 246 -16.95 -2.95 21.20
N ALA A 247 -18.14 -2.35 21.28
CA ALA A 247 -19.40 -3.10 21.32
C ALA A 247 -19.61 -3.92 20.03
N ALA A 248 -19.34 -3.33 18.86
CA ALA A 248 -19.45 -4.01 17.57
C ALA A 248 -18.45 -5.18 17.45
N LEU A 249 -17.21 -5.00 17.89
CA LEU A 249 -16.19 -6.07 17.88
C LEU A 249 -16.53 -7.21 18.84
N ASN A 250 -17.23 -6.91 19.94
CA ASN A 250 -17.64 -7.89 20.95
C ASN A 250 -19.07 -8.45 20.74
N ASN A 251 -19.73 -8.13 19.61
CA ASN A 251 -21.12 -8.49 19.33
C ASN A 251 -22.12 -8.10 20.44
N GLN A 252 -21.87 -6.98 21.12
CA GLN A 252 -22.76 -6.47 22.17
C GLN A 252 -23.86 -5.57 21.59
N PRO A 253 -25.13 -5.74 22.00
CA PRO A 253 -26.21 -4.87 21.55
C PRO A 253 -26.04 -3.45 22.13
N MET A 254 -26.04 -2.45 21.26
CA MET A 254 -26.01 -1.03 21.64
C MET A 254 -27.26 -0.32 21.11
N GLN A 255 -27.84 0.58 21.91
CA GLN A 255 -28.80 1.56 21.39
C GLN A 255 -28.05 2.53 20.48
N VAL A 256 -28.28 2.39 19.18
CA VAL A 256 -27.73 3.29 18.16
C VAL A 256 -28.34 4.67 18.39
N MET A 257 -27.52 5.68 18.67
CA MET A 257 -28.00 7.07 18.66
C MET A 257 -28.38 7.45 17.23
N ALA A 258 -29.42 8.26 17.08
CA ALA A 258 -29.90 8.73 15.78
C ALA A 258 -28.76 9.33 14.94
N GLU A 259 -28.85 9.18 13.61
CA GLU A 259 -27.89 9.78 12.67
C GLU A 259 -27.68 11.26 13.01
N PRO A 260 -26.43 11.78 12.94
CA PRO A 260 -26.20 13.19 13.16
C PRO A 260 -26.95 14.01 12.11
N SER A 261 -27.94 14.80 12.55
CA SER A 261 -28.66 15.71 11.68
C SER A 261 -27.77 16.91 11.33
N ASN A 262 -27.92 17.45 10.12
CA ASN A 262 -27.29 18.71 9.70
C ASN A 262 -27.98 19.96 10.30
N GLU A 263 -28.91 19.78 11.25
CA GLU A 263 -29.63 20.91 11.83
C GLU A 263 -28.85 21.51 13.01
N PRO A 264 -28.65 22.84 13.04
CA PRO A 264 -28.00 23.48 14.17
C PRO A 264 -28.85 23.31 15.44
N SER A 265 -28.23 22.79 16.50
CA SER A 265 -28.86 22.58 17.80
C SER A 265 -29.52 23.87 18.32
N PRO A 266 -30.80 23.85 18.75
CA PRO A 266 -31.40 25.03 19.34
C PRO A 266 -30.68 25.39 20.64
N ALA A 267 -30.24 26.64 20.74
CA ALA A 267 -29.47 27.17 21.86
C ALA A 267 -30.25 27.02 23.18
N LEU A 268 -29.83 26.08 24.03
CA LEU A 268 -30.28 25.96 25.41
C LEU A 268 -29.56 26.99 26.29
N PHE A 269 -30.02 28.24 26.25
CA PHE A 269 -29.74 29.20 27.32
C PHE A 269 -31.06 29.69 27.90
N HIS A 270 -31.46 29.10 29.03
CA HIS A 270 -32.47 29.71 29.90
C HIS A 270 -31.87 30.99 30.50
N LYS A 271 -32.37 32.15 30.07
CA LYS A 271 -32.22 33.39 30.83
C LYS A 271 -32.99 33.25 32.15
N LYS A 272 -32.28 33.26 33.27
CA LYS A 272 -32.90 33.51 34.58
C LYS A 272 -33.36 34.98 34.61
N GLN A 273 -34.64 35.19 34.90
CA GLN A 273 -35.16 36.45 35.45
C GLN A 273 -34.92 36.46 36.96
#